data_AF-A0A1I4XIW6-F1
#
_entry.id   AF-A0A1I4XIW6-F1
#
_cell.length_a   1.000
_cell.length_b   1.000
_cell.length_c   1.000
_cell.angle_alpha   90.00
_cell.angle_beta   90.00
_cell.angle_gamma   90.00
#
_symmetry.space_group_name_H-M   'P 1'
#
loop_
_entity.id
_entity.type
_entity.pdbx_description
1 polymer ?
#
loop_
_entity_poly.entity_id
_entity_poly.type
_entity_poly.pdbx_seq_one_letter_code
_entity_poly.pdbx_strand_id
1 'polypeptide(L)'
;MNAETFKGAGYVIGAIIGFAAAITAFVITENIAISIPLLVGLAIPLGMAIEQKFQVQAREKDTRRRKLWFTLLAVGILLFVSIVLITKFI
;
A
#
# COMPACT_ATOMS: atom_id res chain seq x y z
N MET A 1 -5.72 19.34 12.22
CA MET A 1 -5.27 17.94 12.34
C MET A 1 -3.76 17.95 12.51
N ASN A 2 -3.24 17.42 13.63
CA ASN A 2 -1.82 17.46 13.97
C ASN A 2 -1.06 16.28 13.30
N ALA A 3 0.25 16.44 13.12
CA ALA A 3 1.11 15.42 12.51
C ALA A 3 1.07 14.07 13.27
N GLU A 4 0.82 14.11 14.57
CA GLU A 4 0.75 12.93 15.44
C GLU A 4 -0.40 11.98 15.09
N THR A 5 -1.52 12.50 14.56
CA THR A 5 -2.69 11.67 14.18
C THR A 5 -2.42 10.71 13.01
N PHE A 6 -1.31 10.86 12.30
CA PHE A 6 -0.96 10.00 11.16
C PHE A 6 0.31 9.18 11.37
N LYS A 7 0.89 9.25 12.57
CA LYS A 7 2.07 8.46 12.91
C LYS A 7 1.68 6.98 12.85
N GLY A 8 2.31 6.22 11.96
CA GLY A 8 1.96 4.81 11.72
C GLY A 8 1.10 4.56 10.48
N ALA A 9 0.47 5.58 9.89
CA ALA A 9 -0.42 5.41 8.75
C ALA A 9 0.35 4.91 7.50
N GLY A 10 1.62 5.29 7.35
CA GLY A 10 2.45 4.78 6.27
C GLY A 10 2.70 3.29 6.40
N TYR A 11 2.99 2.79 7.60
CA TYR A 11 3.18 1.35 7.84
C TYR A 11 1.91 0.54 7.57
N VAL A 12 0.75 1.04 7.97
CA VAL A 12 -0.54 0.38 7.68
C VAL A 12 -0.77 0.29 6.18
N ILE A 13 -0.51 1.37 5.44
CA ILE A 13 -0.63 1.37 3.98
C ILE A 13 0.38 0.44 3.32
N GLY A 14 1.64 0.47 3.77
CA GLY A 14 2.68 -0.45 3.30
C GLY A 14 2.27 -1.90 3.49
N ALA A 15 1.75 -2.25 4.67
CA ALA A 15 1.24 -3.59 4.97
C ALA A 15 0.11 -4.00 4.01
N ILE A 16 -0.85 -3.12 3.73
CA ILE A 16 -1.94 -3.39 2.78
C ILE A 16 -1.39 -3.66 1.37
N ILE A 17 -0.45 -2.83 0.90
CA ILE A 17 0.14 -2.98 -0.44
C ILE A 17 0.95 -4.29 -0.52
N GLY A 18 1.76 -4.59 0.49
CA GLY A 18 2.52 -5.83 0.55
C GLY A 18 1.62 -7.07 0.58
N PHE A 19 0.50 -7.01 1.32
CA PHE A 19 -0.49 -8.09 1.34
C PHE A 19 -1.14 -8.29 -0.02
N ALA A 20 -1.56 -7.22 -0.67
CA ALA A 20 -2.15 -7.30 -2.01
C ALA A 20 -1.15 -7.91 -3.00
N ALA A 21 0.10 -7.45 -3.00
CA ALA A 21 1.15 -7.98 -3.88
C ALA A 21 1.44 -9.46 -3.62
N ALA A 22 1.51 -9.88 -2.35
CA ALA A 22 1.75 -11.26 -1.98
C ALA A 22 0.60 -12.19 -2.35
N ILE A 23 -0.65 -11.77 -2.14
CA ILE A 23 -1.84 -12.53 -2.56
C ILE A 23 -1.84 -12.70 -4.08
N THR A 24 -1.57 -11.63 -4.83
CA THR A 24 -1.53 -11.69 -6.29
C THR A 24 -0.40 -12.59 -6.79
N ALA A 25 0.78 -12.49 -6.21
CA ALA A 25 1.89 -13.39 -6.53
C ALA A 25 1.52 -14.84 -6.24
N PHE A 26 0.85 -15.12 -5.12
CA PHE A 26 0.38 -16.47 -4.79
C PHE A 26 -0.66 -16.97 -5.79
N VAL A 27 -1.64 -16.14 -6.17
CA VAL A 27 -2.67 -16.51 -7.15
C VAL A 27 -2.09 -16.82 -8.52
N ILE A 28 -1.03 -16.10 -8.95
CA ILE A 28 -0.40 -16.31 -10.25
C ILE A 28 0.56 -17.48 -10.26
N THR A 29 1.34 -17.65 -9.19
CA THR A 29 2.47 -18.60 -9.16
C THR A 29 2.18 -19.89 -8.40
N GLU A 30 1.09 -19.91 -7.62
CA GLU A 30 0.75 -20.95 -6.64
C GLU A 30 1.90 -21.27 -5.65
N ASN A 31 2.87 -20.36 -5.51
CA ASN A 31 4.09 -20.59 -4.77
C ASN A 31 4.22 -19.66 -3.56
N ILE A 32 4.06 -20.25 -2.36
CA ILE A 32 4.18 -19.54 -1.09
C ILE A 32 5.61 -19.01 -0.87
N ALA A 33 6.63 -19.71 -1.38
CA ALA A 33 8.03 -19.31 -1.22
C ALA A 33 8.35 -18.00 -1.96
N ILE A 34 7.56 -17.62 -2.97
CA ILE A 34 7.66 -16.34 -3.67
C ILE A 34 6.84 -15.26 -2.94
N SER A 35 5.68 -15.64 -2.40
CA SER A 35 4.69 -14.72 -1.85
C SER A 35 5.09 -14.12 -0.50
N ILE A 36 5.71 -14.91 0.39
CA ILE A 36 6.14 -14.43 1.71
C ILE A 36 7.27 -13.39 1.63
N PRO A 37 8.34 -13.60 0.84
CA PRO A 37 9.37 -12.58 0.65
C PRO A 37 8.82 -11.29 0.01
N LEU A 38 7.86 -11.41 -0.92
CA LEU A 38 7.19 -10.27 -1.53
C LEU A 38 6.39 -9.45 -0.52
N LEU A 39 5.68 -10.12 0.39
CA LEU A 39 4.95 -9.45 1.47
C LEU A 39 5.88 -8.58 2.30
N VAL A 40 6.92 -9.18 2.89
CA VAL A 40 7.82 -8.49 3.81
C VAL A 40 8.70 -7.48 3.07
N GLY A 41 9.22 -7.89 1.91
CA GLY A 41 10.11 -7.10 1.07
C GLY A 41 9.46 -5.87 0.43
N LEU A 42 8.14 -5.86 0.25
CA LEU A 42 7.42 -4.67 -0.19
C LEU A 42 6.78 -3.89 0.96
N ALA A 43 6.15 -4.57 1.92
CA ALA A 43 5.38 -3.90 2.97
C ALA A 43 6.21 -2.94 3.81
N ILE A 44 7.41 -3.36 4.21
CA ILE A 44 8.28 -2.60 5.10
C ILE A 44 8.86 -1.35 4.42
N PRO A 45 9.58 -1.46 3.28
CA PRO A 45 10.16 -0.29 2.64
C PRO A 45 9.10 0.66 2.07
N LEU A 46 7.99 0.15 1.52
CA LEU A 46 6.88 1.02 1.09
C LEU A 46 6.23 1.71 2.28
N GLY A 47 6.02 0.98 3.38
CA GLY A 47 5.46 1.55 4.60
C GLY A 47 6.31 2.69 5.16
N MET A 48 7.64 2.49 5.21
CA MET A 48 8.59 3.52 5.61
C MET A 48 8.60 4.72 4.65
N ALA A 49 8.63 4.49 3.33
CA ALA A 49 8.65 5.56 2.34
C ALA A 49 7.37 6.42 2.39
N ILE A 50 6.21 5.79 2.60
CA ILE A 50 4.93 6.47 2.71
C ILE A 50 4.82 7.20 4.05
N GLU A 51 5.27 6.60 5.15
CA GLU A 51 5.33 7.23 6.47
C GLU A 51 6.20 8.49 6.43
N GLN A 52 7.38 8.41 5.81
CA GLN A 52 8.27 9.55 5.64
C GLN A 52 7.62 10.67 4.82
N LYS A 53 6.95 10.34 3.71
CA LYS A 53 6.18 11.32 2.92
C LYS A 53 5.08 11.97 3.74
N PHE A 54 4.37 11.22 4.58
CA PHE A 54 3.33 11.78 5.45
C PHE A 54 3.88 12.68 6.54
N GLN A 55 5.02 12.34 7.13
CA GLN A 55 5.65 13.20 8.13
C GLN A 55 6.20 14.49 7.51
N VAL A 56 6.78 14.42 6.31
CA VAL A 56 7.23 15.60 5.54
C VAL A 56 6.04 16.50 5.17
N GLN A 57 4.95 15.94 4.61
CA GLN A 57 3.74 16.69 4.26
C GLN A 57 2.95 17.19 5.48
N ALA A 58 3.07 16.54 6.64
CA ALA A 58 2.46 17.06 7.86
C ALA A 58 3.23 18.29 8.40
N ARG A 59 4.53 18.38 8.11
CA ARG A 59 5.37 19.54 8.41
C ARG A 59 5.13 20.69 7.42
N GLU A 60 4.86 20.34 6.17
CA GLU A 60 4.60 21.24 5.04
C GLU A 60 3.10 21.26 4.75
N LYS A 61 2.36 22.08 5.51
CA LYS A 61 0.89 22.09 5.68
C LYS A 61 0.08 22.24 4.36
N ASP A 62 0.02 21.20 3.52
CA ASP A 62 -0.89 21.09 2.36
C ASP A 62 -1.75 19.82 2.49
N THR A 63 -2.86 19.97 3.20
CA THR A 63 -3.83 18.89 3.45
C THR A 63 -4.53 18.43 2.17
N ARG A 64 -4.53 19.24 1.11
CA ARG A 64 -5.21 18.94 -0.16
C ARG A 64 -4.43 17.91 -0.97
N ARG A 65 -3.11 18.09 -1.07
CA ARG A 65 -2.21 17.16 -1.76
C ARG A 65 -2.23 15.79 -1.10
N ARG A 66 -2.22 15.74 0.23
CA ARG A 66 -2.29 14.51 1.00
C ARG A 66 -3.55 13.69 0.71
N LYS A 67 -4.70 14.37 0.61
CA LYS A 67 -5.99 13.72 0.33
C LYS A 67 -6.00 13.09 -1.07
N LEU A 68 -5.44 13.78 -2.06
CA LEU A 68 -5.30 13.27 -3.44
C LEU A 68 -4.42 12.02 -3.50
N TRP A 69 -3.27 11.99 -2.81
CA TRP A 69 -2.41 10.81 -2.77
C TRP A 69 -3.10 9.59 -2.16
N PHE A 70 -3.83 9.78 -1.06
CA PHE A 70 -4.64 8.72 -0.45
C PHE A 70 -5.75 8.22 -1.37
N THR A 71 -6.48 9.14 -2.01
CA THR A 71 -7.55 8.77 -2.96
C THR A 71 -6.98 7.99 -4.14
N LEU A 72 -5.86 8.43 -4.71
CA LEU A 72 -5.23 7.77 -5.84
C LEU A 72 -4.73 6.37 -5.46
N LEU A 73 -4.18 6.23 -4.26
CA LEU A 73 -3.75 4.94 -3.74
C LEU A 73 -4.93 3.98 -3.52
N ALA A 74 -6.03 4.47 -2.94
CA ALA A 74 -7.24 3.68 -2.73
C ALA A 74 -7.83 3.20 -4.06
N VAL A 75 -7.90 4.08 -5.08
CA VAL A 75 -8.33 3.72 -6.43
C VAL A 75 -7.40 2.66 -7.05
N GLY A 76 -6.07 2.80 -6.89
CA GLY A 76 -5.10 1.83 -7.36
C GLY A 76 -5.29 0.44 -6.75
N ILE A 77 -5.52 0.37 -5.43
CA ILE A 77 -5.81 -0.90 -4.74
C ILE A 77 -7.12 -1.52 -5.25
N LEU A 78 -8.16 -0.71 -5.45
CA LEU A 78 -9.49 -1.17 -5.89
C LEU A 78 -9.44 -1.74 -7.32
N LEU A 79 -8.73 -1.07 -8.23
CA LEU A 79 -8.49 -1.56 -9.59
C LEU A 79 -7.66 -2.84 -9.59
N PHE A 80 -6.62 -2.91 -8.76
CA PHE A 80 -5.78 -4.11 -8.65
C PHE A 80 -6.57 -5.32 -8.17
N VAL A 81 -7.39 -5.17 -7.12
CA VAL A 81 -8.29 -6.25 -6.65
C VAL A 81 -9.27 -6.68 -7.75
N SER A 82 -9.82 -5.71 -8.49
CA SER A 82 -10.74 -6.01 -9.60
C SER A 82 -10.06 -6.86 -10.69
N ILE A 83 -8.83 -6.52 -11.07
CA ILE A 83 -8.06 -7.28 -12.05
C ILE A 83 -7.81 -8.70 -11.56
N VAL A 84 -7.33 -8.88 -10.32
CA VAL A 84 -7.04 -10.21 -9.75
C VAL A 84 -8.28 -11.09 -9.73
N LEU A 85 -9.45 -10.53 -9.40
CA LEU A 85 -10.71 -11.26 -9.44
C LEU A 85 -11.03 -11.69 -10.88
N ILE A 86 -10.90 -10.80 -11.87
CA ILE A 86 -11.17 -11.11 -13.28
C ILE A 86 -10.24 -12.21 -13.80
N THR A 87 -8.93 -12.16 -13.49
CA THR A 87 -7.96 -13.16 -13.96
C THR A 87 -8.22 -14.55 -13.39
N LYS A 88 -8.97 -14.68 -12.28
CA LYS A 88 -9.34 -15.97 -11.70
C LYS A 88 -10.60 -16.58 -12.34
N PHE A 89 -11.35 -15.80 -13.12
CA PHE A 89 -12.59 -16.21 -13.81
C PHE A 89 -12.42 -16.40 -15.33
N ILE A 90 -11.21 -16.18 -15.85
CA ILE A 90 -10.79 -16.49 -17.23
C ILE A 90 -9.90 -17.73 -17.18
#